data_AF-A0A968A8B1-F1
#
_entry.id   AF-A0A968A8B1-F1
#
_cell.length_a   1.000
_cell.length_b   1.000
_cell.length_c   1.000
_cell.angle_alpha   90.00
_cell.angle_beta   90.00
_cell.angle_gamma   90.00
#
_symmetry.space_group_name_H-M   'P 1'
#
loop_
_entity.id
_entity.type
_entity.pdbx_description
1 polymer ?
#
loop_
_entity_poly.entity_id
_entity_poly.type
_entity_poly.pdbx_seq_one_letter_code
_entity_poly.pdbx_strand_id
1 'polypeptide(L)'
;NKGGFELTMDQDFKAVITACAESRTGTNEGTWIVDEMIAAYCKLHESGLAHSVEAWMDGQLAGGLYGVSIGRCFFGESMFTRISNASKVA
;
A
#
# COMPACT_ATOMS: atom_id res chain seq x y z
N ASN A 1 12.65 16.00 6.00
CA ASN A 1 12.58 15.06 7.13
C ASN A 1 12.07 15.72 8.40
N LYS A 2 10.76 15.65 8.68
CA LYS A 2 10.17 16.09 9.96
C LYS A 2 9.30 14.97 10.56
N GLY A 3 9.83 13.75 10.66
CA GLY A 3 9.05 12.63 11.22
C GLY A 3 9.71 11.26 11.36
N GLY A 4 10.98 11.07 10.96
CA GLY A 4 11.65 9.77 11.10
C GLY A 4 11.18 8.68 10.14
N PHE A 5 10.36 9.02 9.14
CA PHE A 5 9.92 8.07 8.13
C PHE A 5 10.89 8.01 6.93
N GLU A 6 11.20 6.80 6.49
CA GLU A 6 11.86 6.51 5.22
C GLU A 6 10.79 6.13 4.18
N LEU A 7 10.84 6.75 3.00
CA LEU A 7 9.91 6.48 1.91
C LEU A 7 10.59 5.65 0.84
N THR A 8 9.93 4.59 0.42
CA THR A 8 10.36 3.77 -0.71
C THR A 8 9.21 3.62 -1.70
N MET A 9 9.55 3.16 -2.91
CA MET A 9 8.58 2.86 -3.95
C MET A 9 8.89 1.46 -4.46
N ASP A 10 7.84 0.66 -4.67
CA ASP A 10 7.92 -0.69 -5.24
C ASP A 10 8.84 -1.64 -4.44
N GLN A 11 9.10 -1.35 -3.16
CA GLN A 11 10.00 -2.17 -2.35
C GLN A 11 9.29 -3.41 -1.80
N ASP A 12 8.03 -3.28 -1.38
CA ASP A 12 7.24 -4.40 -0.86
C ASP A 12 5.75 -4.24 -1.15
N PHE A 13 5.41 -4.30 -2.44
CA PHE A 13 4.04 -4.16 -2.93
C PHE A 13 3.07 -5.14 -2.25
N LYS A 14 3.50 -6.39 -2.08
CA LYS A 14 2.66 -7.44 -1.47
C LYS A 14 2.33 -7.11 -0.02
N ALA A 15 3.29 -6.63 0.77
CA ALA A 15 3.02 -6.21 2.15
C ALA A 15 2.03 -5.04 2.20
N VAL A 16 2.14 -4.07 1.28
CA VAL A 16 1.23 -2.91 1.23
C VAL A 16 -0.20 -3.33 0.94
N ILE A 17 -0.45 -4.10 -0.13
CA ILE A 17 -1.82 -4.52 -0.46
C ILE A 17 -2.44 -5.42 0.60
N THR A 18 -1.63 -6.30 1.22
CA THR A 18 -2.07 -7.16 2.33
C THR A 18 -2.46 -6.31 3.54
N ALA A 19 -1.63 -5.32 3.90
CA ALA A 19 -1.94 -4.41 5.00
C ALA A 19 -3.18 -3.55 4.72
N CYS A 20 -3.42 -3.16 3.45
CA CYS A 20 -4.67 -2.52 3.03
C CYS A 20 -5.88 -3.43 3.25
N ALA A 21 -5.78 -4.72 2.92
CA ALA A 21 -6.84 -5.72 3.15
C ALA A 21 -7.13 -5.88 4.65
N GLU A 22 -6.09 -5.94 5.48
CA GLU A 22 -6.20 -6.12 6.93
C GLU A 22 -6.75 -4.88 7.64
N SER A 23 -6.38 -3.67 7.19
CA SER A 23 -6.67 -2.41 7.90
C SER A 23 -8.16 -2.12 8.10
N ARG A 24 -9.02 -2.75 7.29
CA ARG A 24 -10.48 -2.56 7.32
C ARG A 24 -11.22 -3.70 8.03
N THR A 25 -10.52 -4.74 8.49
CA THR A 25 -11.14 -5.86 9.22
C THR A 25 -11.80 -5.45 10.54
N GLY A 26 -11.37 -4.32 11.13
CA GLY A 26 -11.95 -3.76 12.36
C GLY A 26 -13.38 -3.20 12.20
N THR A 27 -13.91 -3.07 10.99
CA THR A 27 -15.28 -2.56 10.75
C THR A 27 -16.33 -3.66 10.61
N ASN A 28 -15.99 -4.94 10.85
CA ASN A 28 -16.85 -6.11 10.60
C ASN A 28 -17.38 -6.24 9.16
N GLU A 29 -16.86 -5.44 8.23
CA GLU A 29 -17.11 -5.55 6.80
C GLU A 29 -15.87 -6.15 6.15
N GLY A 30 -16.03 -7.27 5.44
CA GLY A 30 -14.95 -7.82 4.62
C GLY A 30 -14.48 -6.79 3.58
N THR A 31 -13.22 -6.88 3.16
CA THR A 31 -12.73 -6.04 2.07
C THR A 31 -12.88 -6.74 0.72
N TRP A 32 -12.98 -5.97 -0.35
CA TRP A 32 -12.89 -6.49 -1.72
C TRP A 32 -11.47 -7.01 -2.06
N ILE A 33 -10.48 -6.73 -1.21
CA ILE A 33 -9.08 -7.12 -1.35
C ILE A 33 -8.92 -8.54 -0.79
N VAL A 34 -9.59 -9.50 -1.43
CA VAL A 34 -9.45 -10.93 -1.17
C VAL A 34 -8.16 -11.48 -1.78
N ASP A 35 -7.76 -12.71 -1.42
CA ASP A 35 -6.52 -13.35 -1.90
C ASP A 35 -6.38 -13.35 -3.43
N GLU A 36 -7.48 -13.55 -4.16
CA GLU A 36 -7.49 -13.50 -5.62
C GLU A 36 -7.14 -12.10 -6.15
N MET A 37 -7.63 -11.05 -5.50
CA MET A 37 -7.31 -9.66 -5.86
C MET A 37 -5.87 -9.33 -5.51
N ILE A 38 -5.37 -9.77 -4.35
CA ILE A 38 -3.96 -9.63 -3.99
C ILE A 38 -3.07 -10.24 -5.08
N ALA A 39 -3.37 -11.48 -5.49
CA ALA A 39 -2.62 -12.16 -6.54
C ALA A 39 -2.71 -11.43 -7.90
N ALA A 40 -3.88 -10.91 -8.27
CA ALA A 40 -4.05 -10.15 -9.51
C ALA A 40 -3.24 -8.85 -9.53
N TYR A 41 -3.26 -8.09 -8.43
CA TYR A 41 -2.51 -6.84 -8.31
C TYR A 41 -1.00 -7.07 -8.22
N CYS A 42 -0.54 -8.14 -7.57
CA CYS A 42 0.88 -8.53 -7.62
C CYS A 42 1.34 -8.81 -9.06
N LYS A 43 0.52 -9.48 -9.88
CA LYS A 43 0.84 -9.66 -11.30
C LYS A 43 0.86 -8.34 -12.07
N LEU A 44 -0.04 -7.41 -11.76
CA LEU A 44 -0.01 -6.07 -12.35
C LEU A 44 1.27 -5.33 -11.97
N HIS A 45 1.70 -5.45 -10.72
CA HIS A 45 2.96 -4.89 -10.24
C HIS A 45 4.17 -5.49 -10.97
N GLU A 46 4.23 -6.82 -11.11
CA GLU A 46 5.26 -7.52 -11.90
C GLU A 46 5.29 -7.08 -13.37
N SER A 47 4.15 -6.67 -13.92
CA SER A 47 4.06 -6.12 -15.29
C SER A 47 4.36 -4.62 -15.38
N GLY A 48 4.70 -3.96 -14.27
CA GLY A 48 5.02 -2.54 -14.20
C GLY A 48 3.81 -1.61 -14.31
N LEU A 49 2.60 -2.13 -14.06
CA LEU A 49 1.34 -1.38 -14.14
C LEU A 49 0.81 -0.97 -12.76
N ALA A 50 1.14 -1.71 -11.70
CA ALA A 50 0.78 -1.35 -10.34
C ALA A 50 2.02 -0.97 -9.54
N HIS A 51 1.88 0.04 -8.69
CA HIS A 51 2.97 0.54 -7.86
C HIS A 51 2.54 0.73 -6.43
N SER A 52 3.51 0.62 -5.52
CA SER A 52 3.33 0.90 -4.11
C SER A 52 4.26 2.03 -3.66
N VAL A 53 3.78 2.78 -2.66
CA VAL A 53 4.60 3.70 -1.87
C VAL A 53 4.56 3.22 -0.43
N GLU A 54 5.73 3.02 0.14
CA GLU A 54 5.88 2.54 1.51
C GLU A 54 6.45 3.63 2.41
N ALA A 55 5.89 3.76 3.62
CA ALA A 55 6.47 4.55 4.69
C ALA A 55 6.99 3.62 5.78
N TRP A 56 8.30 3.65 6.00
CA TRP A 56 9.01 2.86 7.00
C TRP A 56 9.39 3.72 8.19
N MET A 57 9.31 3.17 9.40
CA MET A 57 9.88 3.77 10.60
C MET A 57 10.57 2.67 11.39
N ASP A 58 11.84 2.90 11.76
CA ASP A 58 12.66 1.91 12.47
C ASP A 58 12.68 0.52 11.81
N GLY A 59 12.68 0.48 10.48
CA GLY A 59 12.66 -0.76 9.68
C GLY A 59 11.29 -1.46 9.60
N GLN A 60 10.24 -0.88 10.17
CA GLN A 60 8.88 -1.41 10.12
C GLN A 60 8.00 -0.64 9.15
N LEU A 61 7.15 -1.36 8.42
CA LEU A 61 6.17 -0.77 7.51
C LEU A 61 5.05 -0.07 8.30
N ALA A 62 5.17 1.25 8.43
CA ALA A 62 4.31 2.10 9.24
C ALA A 62 3.04 2.56 8.51
N GLY A 63 3.08 2.61 7.19
CA GLY A 63 1.96 2.93 6.33
C GLY A 63 2.32 2.74 4.86
N GLY A 64 1.35 2.92 3.99
CA GLY A 64 1.58 2.85 2.56
C GLY A 64 0.29 2.91 1.77
N LEU A 65 0.45 3.02 0.46
CA LEU A 65 -0.64 2.98 -0.51
C LEU A 65 -0.19 2.23 -1.76
N TYR A 66 -1.15 1.65 -2.47
CA TYR A 66 -0.90 1.08 -3.78
C TYR A 66 -1.90 1.62 -4.80
N GLY A 67 -1.53 1.55 -6.07
CA GLY A 67 -2.38 2.00 -7.16
C GLY A 67 -1.90 1.53 -8.53
N VAL A 68 -2.70 1.81 -9.55
CA VAL A 68 -2.40 1.47 -10.94
C VAL A 68 -1.96 2.73 -11.69
N SER A 69 -0.88 2.62 -12.46
CA SER A 69 -0.41 3.65 -13.37
C SER A 69 -0.83 3.32 -14.80
N ILE A 70 -1.59 4.23 -15.41
CA ILE A 70 -1.98 4.13 -16.82
C ILE A 70 -1.57 5.42 -17.51
N GLY A 71 -0.52 5.33 -18.33
CA GLY A 71 0.07 6.48 -19.02
C GLY A 71 0.66 7.48 -18.03
N ARG A 72 0.01 8.64 -17.89
CA ARG A 72 0.45 9.74 -16.99
C ARG A 72 -0.44 9.90 -15.75
N CYS A 73 -1.38 8.99 -15.56
CA CYS A 73 -2.33 9.03 -14.46
C CYS A 73 -2.03 7.90 -13.48
N PHE A 74 -2.05 8.23 -12.19
CA PHE A 74 -1.96 7.26 -11.10
C PHE A 74 -3.30 7.19 -10.37
N PHE A 75 -3.87 5.99 -10.29
CA PHE A 75 -5.13 5.71 -9.62
C PHE A 75 -4.82 5.04 -8.29
N GLY A 76 -4.88 5.82 -7.20
CA GLY A 76 -4.67 5.31 -5.84
C GLY A 76 -5.85 4.45 -5.40
N GLU A 77 -5.62 3.16 -5.26
CA GLU A 77 -6.68 2.17 -4.98
C GLU A 77 -7.02 2.10 -3.49
N SER A 78 -5.99 1.96 -2.66
CA SER A 78 -6.18 1.91 -1.21
C SER A 78 -4.91 2.31 -0.47
N MET A 79 -5.09 2.72 0.78
CA MET A 79 -4.02 3.08 1.70
C MET A 79 -4.31 2.53 3.08
N PHE A 80 -3.26 2.35 3.87
CA PHE A 80 -3.36 1.96 5.27
C PHE A 80 -2.41 2.78 6.14
N THR A 81 -2.65 2.75 7.44
CA THR A 81 -1.80 3.42 8.42
C THR A 81 -1.79 2.60 9.69
N ARG A 82 -0.60 2.14 10.09
CA ARG A 82 -0.40 1.43 11.37
C ARG A 82 0.08 2.39 12.47
N ILE A 83 0.80 3.46 12.10
CA ILE A 83 1.31 4.46 13.02
C ILE A 83 0.76 5.84 12.67
N SER A 84 0.29 6.58 13.67
CA SER A 84 -0.27 7.93 13.52
C SER A 84 0.62 8.82 12.65
N ASN A 85 0.04 9.43 11.61
CA ASN A 85 0.66 10.26 10.56
C ASN A 85 1.38 9.54 9.40
N ALA A 86 1.47 8.20 9.33
CA ALA A 86 2.14 7.54 8.20
C ALA A 86 1.41 7.72 6.85
N SER A 87 0.07 7.69 6.79
CA SER A 87 -0.70 7.98 5.55
C SER A 87 -0.57 9.40 5.02
N LYS A 88 -0.16 10.37 5.85
CA LYS A 88 0.01 11.75 5.40
C LYS A 88 1.37 11.97 4.72
N VAL A 89 2.27 10.99 4.84
CA VAL A 89 3.64 11.05 4.34
C VAL A 89 3.80 10.17 3.09
N ALA A 90 2.96 9.13 2.95
CA ALA A 90 2.85 8.29 1.75
C ALA A 90 2.06 8.97 0.63
#